data_AF-A0A8S0HPK2-F1
#
_entry.id   AF-A0A8S0HPK2-F1
#
_cell.length_a   1.000
_cell.length_b   1.000
_cell.length_c   1.000
_cell.angle_alpha   90.00
_cell.angle_beta   90.00
_cell.angle_gamma   90.00
#
_symmetry.space_group_name_H-M   'P 1'
#
loop_
_entity.id
_entity.type
_entity.pdbx_description
1 polymer ?
#
loop_
_entity_poly.entity_id
_entity_poly.type
_entity_poly.pdbx_seq_one_letter_code
_entity_poly.pdbx_strand_id
1 'polypeptide(L)'
;PSQTLSNREYNMLRTTALKVIRHFGVIGECNIQYALSPDSEEYYIIEVNARLSRSSALASKATGYPLAYVAAKLSLGIPLSKINNSVTGVTTACFEPSLDYCVVKIPRWDLSKFSRVSTKIGSAMKSVGEVMAIGRRFEEAFQKALRMV
;
A
#
# COMPACT_ATOMS: atom_id res chain seq x y z
N PRO A 1 7.22 3.15 -4.74
CA PRO A 1 7.67 2.90 -3.34
C PRO A 1 7.76 4.25 -2.59
N SER A 2 8.10 4.24 -1.29
CA SER A 2 8.42 5.49 -0.56
C SER A 2 9.57 6.23 -1.23
N GLN A 3 9.52 7.56 -1.27
CA GLN A 3 10.49 8.39 -2.02
C GLN A 3 11.48 9.15 -1.12
N THR A 4 11.06 9.52 0.09
CA THR A 4 11.79 10.46 0.97
C THR A 4 12.29 9.81 2.26
N LEU A 5 12.22 8.48 2.37
CA LEU A 5 12.77 7.76 3.51
C LEU A 5 14.22 7.38 3.20
N SER A 6 15.11 7.63 4.15
CA SER A 6 16.42 6.99 4.18
C SER A 6 16.28 5.48 4.35
N ASN A 7 17.33 4.74 3.98
CA ASN A 7 17.36 3.29 4.18
C ASN A 7 17.19 2.90 5.66
N ARG A 8 17.66 3.74 6.60
CA ARG A 8 17.54 3.49 8.03
C ARG A 8 16.10 3.61 8.50
N GLU A 9 15.41 4.69 8.14
CA GLU A 9 13.99 4.90 8.48
C GLU A 9 13.11 3.81 7.86
N TYR A 10 13.34 3.45 6.60
CA TYR A 10 12.59 2.39 5.92
C TYR A 10 12.71 1.05 6.67
N ASN A 11 13.93 0.65 7.03
CA ASN A 11 14.15 -0.62 7.72
C ASN A 11 13.69 -0.61 9.19
N MET A 12 13.74 0.55 9.85
CA MET A 12 13.13 0.75 11.17
C MET A 12 11.63 0.46 11.11
N LEU A 13 10.90 1.14 10.22
CA LEU A 13 9.45 0.96 10.06
C LEU A 13 9.10 -0.46 9.60
N ARG A 14 9.84 -1.03 8.65
CA ARG A 14 9.68 -2.43 8.19
C ARG A 14 9.83 -3.43 9.32
N THR A 15 10.87 -3.29 10.14
CA THR A 15 11.13 -4.20 11.26
C THR A 15 10.04 -4.09 12.32
N THR A 16 9.59 -2.88 12.61
CA THR A 16 8.47 -2.64 13.53
C THR A 16 7.19 -3.27 13.01
N ALA A 17 6.86 -3.15 11.72
CA ALA A 17 5.69 -3.79 11.12
C ALA A 17 5.70 -5.30 11.37
N LEU A 18 6.83 -5.97 11.07
CA LEU A 18 6.96 -7.41 11.29
C LEU A 18 6.81 -7.80 12.77
N LYS A 19 7.36 -7.01 13.70
CA LYS A 19 7.21 -7.26 15.15
C LYS A 19 5.75 -7.15 15.60
N VAL A 20 5.05 -6.09 15.19
CA VAL A 20 3.65 -5.83 15.57
C VAL A 20 2.73 -6.93 15.03
N ILE A 21 2.87 -7.28 13.75
CA ILE A 21 2.02 -8.29 13.12
C ILE A 21 2.25 -9.69 13.70
N ARG A 22 3.50 -10.03 14.04
CA ARG A 22 3.81 -11.26 14.78
C ARG A 22 3.18 -11.28 16.17
N HIS A 23 3.23 -10.15 16.88
CA HIS A 23 2.62 -10.04 18.20
C HIS A 23 1.09 -10.21 18.16
N PHE A 24 0.43 -9.68 17.12
CA PHE A 24 -1.01 -9.88 16.91
C PHE A 24 -1.40 -11.27 16.37
N GLY A 25 -0.43 -12.09 15.95
CA GLY A 25 -0.71 -13.44 15.44
C GLY A 25 -1.49 -13.47 14.13
N VAL A 26 -1.37 -12.44 13.28
CA VAL A 26 -2.11 -12.37 12.01
C VAL A 26 -1.55 -13.39 11.02
N ILE A 27 -2.42 -14.23 10.47
CA ILE A 27 -2.12 -15.15 9.36
C ILE A 27 -2.90 -14.69 8.13
N GLY A 28 -2.19 -14.22 7.11
CA GLY A 28 -2.80 -13.66 5.89
C GLY A 28 -2.14 -12.34 5.51
N GLU A 29 -2.96 -11.33 5.22
CA GLU A 29 -2.52 -9.98 4.87
C GLU A 29 -3.09 -8.93 5.81
N CYS A 30 -2.34 -7.84 5.99
CA CYS A 30 -2.75 -6.70 6.78
C CYS A 30 -2.12 -5.41 6.23
N ASN A 31 -2.74 -4.28 6.58
CA ASN A 31 -2.19 -2.95 6.36
C ASN A 31 -1.84 -2.28 7.69
N ILE A 32 -0.65 -1.67 7.77
CA ILE A 32 -0.20 -0.90 8.94
C ILE A 32 0.08 0.54 8.52
N GLN A 33 -0.23 1.50 9.39
CA GLN A 33 -0.04 2.93 9.15
C GLN A 33 0.84 3.57 10.21
N TYR A 34 1.65 4.53 9.79
CA TYR A 34 2.60 5.25 10.63
C TYR A 34 2.49 6.76 10.41
N ALA A 35 2.85 7.53 11.43
CA ALA A 35 3.26 8.92 11.30
C ALA A 35 4.73 9.02 11.70
N LEU A 36 5.60 9.47 10.81
CA LEU A 36 7.03 9.69 11.05
C LEU A 36 7.29 11.19 11.08
N SER A 37 8.06 11.65 12.06
CA SER A 37 8.52 13.04 12.15
C SER A 37 9.40 13.40 10.93
N PRO A 38 9.22 14.57 10.31
CA PRO A 38 10.06 14.99 9.18
C PRO A 38 11.48 15.41 9.62
N ASP A 39 11.67 15.71 10.90
CA ASP A 39 12.90 16.28 11.46
C ASP A 39 13.65 15.29 12.37
N SER A 40 13.09 14.10 12.62
CA SER A 40 13.65 13.09 13.52
C SER A 40 13.20 11.66 13.18
N GLU A 41 13.81 10.66 13.79
CA GLU A 41 13.39 9.24 13.65
C GLU A 41 12.18 8.88 14.55
N GLU A 42 11.56 9.87 15.20
CA GLU A 42 10.38 9.64 16.04
C GLU A 42 9.18 9.27 15.17
N TYR A 43 8.51 8.17 15.51
CA TYR A 43 7.32 7.72 14.79
C TYR A 43 6.26 7.18 15.74
N TYR A 44 5.02 7.22 15.25
CA TYR A 44 3.85 6.65 15.90
C TYR A 44 3.22 5.61 14.99
N ILE A 45 2.77 4.50 15.59
CA ILE A 45 1.90 3.55 14.91
C ILE A 45 0.47 4.09 15.04
N ILE A 46 -0.20 4.30 13.91
CA ILE A 46 -1.55 4.88 13.90
C ILE A 46 -2.59 3.77 14.05
N GLU A 47 -2.54 2.76 13.17
CA GLU A 47 -3.46 1.63 13.21
C GLU A 47 -2.92 0.41 12.45
N VAL A 48 -3.54 -0.75 12.72
CA VAL A 48 -3.38 -1.97 11.93
C VAL A 48 -4.76 -2.46 11.49
N ASN A 49 -4.90 -2.66 10.19
CA ASN A 49 -6.05 -3.32 9.58
C ASN A 49 -5.67 -4.77 9.28
N ALA A 50 -6.09 -5.72 10.12
CA ALA A 50 -5.84 -7.16 9.96
C ALA A 50 -6.77 -7.81 8.91
N ARG A 51 -6.79 -7.25 7.69
CA ARG A 51 -7.56 -7.70 6.55
C ARG A 51 -7.08 -7.02 5.27
N LEU A 52 -7.55 -7.55 4.14
CA LEU A 52 -7.48 -6.86 2.86
C LEU A 52 -8.15 -5.48 2.93
N SER A 53 -7.50 -4.52 2.28
CA SER A 53 -7.90 -3.11 2.27
C SER A 53 -7.85 -2.54 0.84
N ARG A 54 -8.38 -1.32 0.68
CA ARG A 54 -8.19 -0.56 -0.57
C ARG A 54 -6.71 -0.37 -0.88
N SER A 55 -5.88 -0.17 0.16
CA SER A 55 -4.42 -0.10 0.03
C SER A 55 -3.81 -1.42 -0.43
N SER A 56 -4.34 -2.57 0.00
CA SER A 56 -3.90 -3.90 -0.44
C SER A 56 -4.22 -4.13 -1.92
N ALA A 57 -5.41 -3.70 -2.38
CA ALA A 57 -5.77 -3.75 -3.79
C ALA A 57 -4.84 -2.86 -4.64
N LEU A 58 -4.59 -1.63 -4.19
CA LEU A 58 -3.65 -0.71 -4.83
C LEU A 58 -2.23 -1.29 -4.88
N ALA A 59 -1.73 -1.84 -3.77
CA ALA A 59 -0.41 -2.46 -3.70
C ALA A 59 -0.29 -3.67 -4.63
N SER A 60 -1.34 -4.48 -4.74
CA SER A 60 -1.36 -5.62 -5.66
C SER A 60 -1.25 -5.17 -7.12
N LYS A 61 -1.94 -4.08 -7.48
CA LYS A 61 -1.84 -3.49 -8.82
C LYS A 61 -0.50 -2.78 -9.07
N ALA A 62 0.04 -2.12 -8.05
CA ALA A 62 1.31 -1.41 -8.13
C ALA A 62 2.52 -2.35 -8.24
N THR A 63 2.43 -3.57 -7.71
CA THR A 63 3.56 -4.52 -7.66
C THR A 63 3.40 -5.72 -8.59
N GLY A 64 2.19 -5.98 -9.07
CA GLY A 64 1.84 -7.25 -9.72
C GLY A 64 1.73 -8.43 -8.75
N TYR A 65 1.98 -8.24 -7.45
CA TYR A 65 1.90 -9.29 -6.44
C TYR A 65 0.44 -9.47 -5.97
N PRO A 66 -0.19 -10.65 -6.16
CA PRO A 66 -1.61 -10.81 -5.88
C PRO A 66 -1.88 -11.08 -4.38
N LEU A 67 -1.88 -10.03 -3.56
CA LEU A 67 -1.96 -10.13 -2.09
C LEU A 67 -3.18 -10.94 -1.61
N ALA A 68 -4.36 -10.72 -2.19
CA ALA A 68 -5.57 -11.46 -1.82
C ALA A 68 -5.47 -12.97 -2.10
N TYR A 69 -4.90 -13.34 -3.25
CA TYR A 69 -4.69 -14.74 -3.62
C TYR A 69 -3.70 -15.43 -2.69
N VAL A 70 -2.58 -14.76 -2.39
CA VAL A 70 -1.56 -15.26 -1.48
C VAL A 70 -2.13 -15.39 -0.06
N ALA A 71 -2.85 -14.38 0.43
CA ALA A 71 -3.48 -14.41 1.75
C ALA A 71 -4.47 -15.58 1.89
N ALA A 72 -5.29 -15.84 0.86
CA ALA A 72 -6.20 -16.99 0.87
C ALA A 72 -5.47 -18.33 0.96
N LYS A 73 -4.33 -18.48 0.27
CA LYS A 73 -3.48 -19.69 0.37
C LYS A 73 -2.82 -19.83 1.74
N LEU A 74 -2.38 -18.73 2.34
CA LEU A 74 -1.85 -18.72 3.71
C LEU A 74 -2.90 -19.20 4.73
N SER A 75 -4.17 -18.80 4.55
CA SER A 75 -5.29 -19.25 5.41
C SER A 75 -5.55 -20.76 5.31
N LEU A 76 -5.10 -21.42 4.24
CA LEU A 76 -5.14 -22.88 4.08
C LEU A 76 -3.87 -23.57 4.62
N GLY A 77 -3.00 -22.85 5.33
CA GLY A 77 -1.75 -23.38 5.88
C GLY A 77 -0.63 -23.56 4.84
N ILE A 78 -0.80 -23.05 3.62
CA ILE A 78 0.24 -23.13 2.58
C ILE A 78 1.23 -21.99 2.81
N PRO A 79 2.53 -22.26 3.10
CA PRO A 79 3.50 -21.20 3.38
C PRO A 79 3.91 -20.45 2.10
N LEU A 80 4.39 -19.20 2.25
CA LEU A 80 4.82 -18.34 1.14
C LEU A 80 5.82 -19.00 0.18
N SER A 81 6.72 -19.84 0.71
CA SER A 81 7.75 -20.55 -0.06
C SER A 81 7.21 -21.65 -0.98
N LYS A 82 5.94 -22.05 -0.81
CA LYS A 82 5.26 -23.07 -1.64
C LYS A 82 4.25 -22.46 -2.61
N ILE A 83 4.04 -21.15 -2.55
CA ILE A 83 3.15 -20.43 -3.47
C ILE A 83 4.03 -19.91 -4.61
N ASN A 84 3.73 -20.27 -5.85
CA ASN A 84 4.47 -19.78 -7.01
C ASN A 84 4.13 -18.31 -7.30
N ASN A 85 5.13 -17.53 -7.69
CA ASN A 85 4.91 -16.19 -8.22
C ASN A 85 4.37 -16.28 -9.66
N SER A 86 3.13 -15.87 -9.86
CA SER A 86 2.46 -15.92 -11.16
C SER A 86 3.07 -14.98 -12.20
N VAL A 87 3.84 -13.96 -11.79
CA VAL A 87 4.44 -12.97 -12.70
C VAL A 87 5.75 -13.50 -13.31
N THR A 88 6.64 -14.06 -12.48
CA THR A 88 7.95 -14.55 -12.94
C THR A 88 7.92 -16.02 -13.37
N GLY A 89 6.98 -16.82 -12.84
CA GLY A 89 6.85 -18.26 -13.11
C GLY A 89 7.95 -19.15 -12.52
N VAL A 90 9.10 -18.57 -12.14
CA VAL A 90 10.30 -19.29 -11.67
C VAL A 90 10.66 -19.02 -10.21
N THR A 91 10.00 -18.05 -9.57
CA THR A 91 10.22 -17.73 -8.14
C THR A 91 8.98 -18.05 -7.30
N THR A 92 9.14 -18.01 -5.98
CA THR A 92 8.02 -18.17 -5.03
C THR A 92 7.43 -16.82 -4.66
N ALA A 93 6.32 -16.83 -3.91
CA ALA A 93 5.69 -15.64 -3.34
C ALA A 93 6.44 -15.12 -2.09
N CYS A 94 7.50 -15.79 -1.63
CA CYS A 94 8.28 -15.39 -0.46
C CYS A 94 9.38 -14.38 -0.81
N PHE A 95 8.98 -13.17 -1.22
CA PHE A 95 9.90 -12.09 -1.57
C PHE A 95 9.24 -10.72 -1.35
N GLU A 96 10.05 -9.67 -1.39
CA GLU A 96 9.56 -8.28 -1.42
C GLU A 96 9.71 -7.74 -2.85
N PRO A 97 8.61 -7.32 -3.51
CA PRO A 97 8.70 -6.74 -4.85
C PRO A 97 9.58 -5.49 -4.89
N SER A 98 10.42 -5.38 -5.92
CA SER A 98 11.14 -4.17 -6.27
C SER A 98 10.55 -3.57 -7.54
N LEU A 99 10.41 -2.24 -7.58
CA LEU A 99 9.76 -1.53 -8.68
C LEU A 99 10.77 -0.58 -9.34
N ASP A 100 10.89 -0.66 -10.66
CA ASP A 100 11.68 0.22 -11.52
C ASP A 100 10.85 1.38 -12.11
N TYR A 101 9.68 1.63 -11.51
CA TYR A 101 8.73 2.68 -11.86
C TYR A 101 8.08 3.30 -10.62
N CYS A 102 7.47 4.47 -10.81
CA CYS A 102 6.63 5.16 -9.85
C CYS A 102 5.15 4.89 -10.11
N VAL A 103 4.40 4.68 -9.03
CA VAL A 103 2.94 4.55 -9.06
C VAL A 103 2.33 5.70 -8.28
N VAL A 104 1.44 6.46 -8.93
CA VAL A 104 0.72 7.57 -8.29
C VAL A 104 -0.76 7.22 -8.25
N LYS A 105 -1.35 7.41 -7.08
CA LYS A 105 -2.79 7.27 -6.85
C LYS A 105 -3.39 8.62 -6.50
N ILE A 106 -4.45 9.02 -7.20
CA ILE A 106 -5.20 10.25 -6.90
C ILE A 106 -6.66 9.86 -6.61
N PRO A 107 -7.23 10.24 -5.45
CA PRO A 107 -8.64 10.05 -5.18
C PRO A 107 -9.53 10.95 -6.08
N ARG A 108 -10.72 10.47 -6.40
CA ARG A 108 -11.76 11.21 -7.15
C ARG A 108 -12.85 11.68 -6.18
N TRP A 109 -13.24 12.95 -6.31
CA TRP A 109 -14.33 13.56 -5.55
C TRP A 109 -15.40 14.10 -6.48
N ASP A 110 -16.67 13.89 -6.10
CA ASP A 110 -17.85 14.46 -6.76
C ASP A 110 -18.59 15.39 -5.79
N LEU A 111 -17.86 16.26 -5.10
CA LEU A 111 -18.41 17.12 -4.03
C LEU A 111 -19.36 18.20 -4.54
N SER A 112 -19.29 18.55 -5.83
CA SER A 112 -20.22 19.49 -6.48
C SER A 112 -21.68 19.00 -6.45
N LYS A 113 -21.90 17.68 -6.31
CA LYS A 113 -23.24 17.09 -6.16
C LYS A 113 -23.84 17.35 -4.77
N PHE A 114 -23.06 17.84 -3.80
CA PHE A 114 -23.46 17.96 -2.39
C PHE A 114 -23.25 19.39 -1.86
N SER A 115 -24.21 20.28 -2.11
CA SER A 115 -24.13 21.71 -1.75
C SER A 115 -23.97 22.00 -0.25
N ARG A 116 -24.43 21.09 0.63
CA ARG A 116 -24.34 21.23 2.09
C ARG A 116 -23.09 20.57 2.70
N VAL A 117 -22.24 19.96 1.87
CA VAL A 117 -21.05 19.24 2.34
C VAL A 117 -19.82 20.13 2.14
N SER A 118 -19.01 20.27 3.20
CA SER A 118 -17.74 20.98 3.12
C SER A 118 -16.79 20.30 2.12
N THR A 119 -16.18 21.11 1.25
CA THR A 119 -15.16 20.65 0.29
C THR A 119 -13.80 20.40 0.92
N LYS A 120 -13.59 20.80 2.19
CA LYS A 120 -12.34 20.55 2.91
C LYS A 120 -12.16 19.04 3.18
N ILE A 121 -10.96 18.54 2.95
CA ILE A 121 -10.57 17.16 3.27
C ILE A 121 -10.11 17.03 4.73
N GLY A 122 -10.16 15.82 5.28
CA GLY A 122 -9.75 15.51 6.64
C GLY A 122 -9.60 13.99 6.84
N SER A 123 -9.63 13.51 8.08
CA SER A 123 -9.53 12.08 8.40
C SER A 123 -10.70 11.25 7.88
N ALA A 124 -11.90 11.83 7.83
CA ALA A 124 -13.09 11.18 7.28
C ALA A 124 -13.07 11.17 5.74
N MET A 125 -13.13 9.98 5.14
CA MET A 125 -13.09 9.79 3.69
C MET A 125 -14.33 10.41 3.02
N LYS A 126 -14.10 11.24 2.00
CA LYS A 126 -15.15 11.84 1.13
C LYS A 126 -15.02 11.48 -0.35
N SER A 127 -13.94 10.81 -0.74
CA SER A 127 -13.71 10.40 -2.12
C SER A 127 -14.65 9.26 -2.52
N VAL A 128 -15.17 9.31 -3.74
CA VAL A 128 -16.08 8.31 -4.32
C VAL A 128 -15.36 7.25 -5.15
N GLY A 129 -14.09 7.52 -5.50
CA GLY A 129 -13.26 6.61 -6.28
C GLY A 129 -11.80 7.01 -6.22
N GLU A 130 -10.98 6.34 -7.02
CA GLU A 130 -9.55 6.60 -7.14
C GLU A 130 -9.03 6.14 -8.50
N VAL A 131 -8.01 6.84 -8.99
CA VAL A 131 -7.26 6.45 -10.19
C VAL A 131 -5.84 6.08 -9.79
N MET A 132 -5.21 5.22 -10.60
CA MET A 132 -3.82 4.81 -10.45
C MET A 132 -3.11 4.96 -11.78
N ALA A 133 -1.94 5.60 -11.79
CA ALA A 133 -1.09 5.71 -12.96
C ALA A 133 0.34 5.26 -12.66
N ILE A 134 1.00 4.73 -13.70
CA ILE A 134 2.37 4.25 -13.67
C ILE A 134 3.23 5.08 -14.63
N GLY A 135 4.42 5.45 -14.19
CA GLY A 135 5.41 6.17 -14.99
C GLY A 135 6.82 5.87 -14.49
N ARG A 136 7.83 6.07 -15.34
CA ARG A 136 9.25 5.86 -14.97
C ARG A 136 9.82 6.98 -14.12
N ARG A 137 9.12 8.12 -14.06
CA ARG A 137 9.43 9.26 -13.19
C ARG A 137 8.17 9.73 -12.48
N PHE A 138 8.35 10.43 -11.36
CA PHE A 138 7.24 10.95 -10.58
C PHE A 138 6.36 11.90 -11.40
N GLU A 139 6.96 12.83 -12.16
CA GLU A 139 6.26 13.84 -12.94
C GLU A 139 5.39 13.20 -14.03
N GLU A 140 5.90 12.13 -14.66
CA GLU A 140 5.16 11.37 -15.66
C GLU A 140 3.95 10.67 -15.03
N ALA A 141 4.16 9.92 -13.95
CA ALA A 141 3.10 9.19 -13.26
C ALA A 141 2.04 10.15 -12.69
N PHE A 142 2.48 11.27 -12.11
CA PHE A 142 1.61 12.29 -11.54
C PHE A 142 0.74 12.96 -12.60
N GLN A 143 1.31 13.41 -13.71
CA GLN A 143 0.54 14.01 -14.79
C GLN A 143 -0.43 13.02 -15.45
N LYS A 144 -0.04 11.74 -15.59
CA LYS A 144 -0.96 10.69 -16.07
C LYS A 144 -2.15 10.51 -15.13
N ALA A 145 -1.90 10.41 -13.81
CA ALA A 145 -2.97 10.27 -12.83
C ALA A 145 -3.91 11.48 -12.83
N LEU A 146 -3.37 12.70 -12.90
CA LEU A 146 -4.16 13.93 -12.88
C LEU A 146 -5.13 14.01 -14.07
N ARG A 147 -4.70 13.59 -15.26
CA ARG A 147 -5.56 13.56 -16.47
C ARG A 147 -6.66 12.49 -16.43
N MET A 148 -6.54 11.49 -15.56
CA MET A 148 -7.55 10.44 -15.40
C MET A 148 -8.64 10.83 -14.39
N VAL A 149 -8.43 11.90 -13.60
CA VAL A 149 -9.39 12.36 -12.59
C VAL A 149 -10.50 13.13 -13.26
#